data_AF-L7U7P7-F1
#
_entry.id   AF-L7U7P7-F1
#
_cell.length_a   1.000
_cell.length_b   1.000
_cell.length_c   1.000
_cell.angle_alpha   90.00
_cell.angle_beta   90.00
_cell.angle_gamma   90.00
#
_symmetry.space_group_name_H-M   'P 1'
#
loop_
_entity.id
_entity.type
_entity.pdbx_description
1 polymer ?
#
loop_
_entity_poly.entity_id
_entity_poly.type
_entity_poly.pdbx_seq_one_letter_code
_entity_poly.pdbx_strand_id
1 'polypeptide(L)'
;MSSRTLTVATALTVALAGTAALGQSERPDENALFGGGDEKPAQADTPTASPSPDRPSEDALFGEDPAPSANADASNTGDAVERQPSLTEAPPEPGDRDGTALSGPGTRSAFDSNEAVDDPLQIGGQFYLRGFAAATEGTSFGNTSFAAPTLVDGYFDARPMERLRGFVVGRLSYDPTVPTATDANAPSNPRVLLDQAWLRFDFDRTVFFTVGKQHVKWGSAQIWNPTDFLSPQRRNPLAFVDLRTGVSMVKVHVPWEAKGWNFYGIAVIDDLGTDTGALVDNNTGGLPTEPTEPTAPTQPPPEAVERPVNRLSRIGGALRAEVVMGPAELAVSVVAQRGRKPRFGFDLSSAVGPIDVYGELGLKKGTDQPLYRLPAGATVEDIIKGDATVEEYHPSGLTPQVTAGANYSFGYGDNDLAVLGVEYFYNSTGYTSSLGYPFLMRQNAFQPLYIGQHYTSAYLFLNDPGPLERTSFNLFTLGNLSDKSYISRLNVTHRALSYLTLEAYGAVHYGHKGGEFRMGFTVPELVVDGRTIPGYTIPTPTFELGVGLRISL
;
A
#
# COMPACT_ATOMS: atom_id res chain seq x y z
N MET A 1 25.68 -18.93 -22.45
CA MET A 1 25.53 -19.29 -21.02
C MET A 1 26.18 -20.65 -20.81
N SER A 2 27.03 -20.78 -19.80
CA SER A 2 27.75 -22.03 -19.52
C SER A 2 26.82 -23.06 -18.89
N SER A 3 26.94 -24.33 -19.30
CA SER A 3 26.22 -25.48 -18.71
C SER A 3 26.34 -25.53 -17.18
N ARG A 4 27.43 -25.00 -16.60
CA ARG A 4 27.64 -24.95 -15.16
C ARG A 4 26.72 -23.97 -14.42
N THR A 5 26.28 -22.89 -15.06
CA THR A 5 25.38 -21.90 -14.43
C THR A 5 23.94 -22.44 -14.34
N LEU A 6 23.53 -23.28 -15.30
CA LEU A 6 22.23 -23.96 -15.28
C LEU A 6 22.16 -25.04 -14.18
N THR A 7 23.26 -25.76 -13.94
CA THR A 7 23.34 -26.82 -12.93
C THR A 7 23.25 -26.27 -11.51
N VAL A 8 23.81 -25.10 -11.23
CA VAL A 8 23.74 -24.46 -9.90
C VAL A 8 22.33 -23.92 -9.62
N ALA A 9 21.66 -23.31 -10.62
CA ALA A 9 20.27 -22.88 -10.48
C ALA A 9 19.30 -24.06 -10.27
N THR A 10 19.55 -25.19 -10.93
CA THR A 10 18.73 -26.41 -10.77
C THR A 10 18.99 -27.08 -9.41
N ALA A 11 20.24 -27.12 -8.95
CA ALA A 11 20.59 -27.71 -7.65
C ALA A 11 20.03 -26.90 -6.46
N LEU A 12 19.96 -25.57 -6.56
CA LEU A 12 19.33 -24.75 -5.52
C LEU A 12 17.79 -24.94 -5.48
N THR A 13 17.17 -25.15 -6.64
CA THR A 13 15.72 -25.42 -6.74
C THR A 13 15.37 -26.79 -6.16
N VAL A 14 16.24 -27.79 -6.32
CA VAL A 14 16.07 -29.13 -5.72
C VAL A 14 16.35 -29.13 -4.21
N ALA A 15 17.25 -28.27 -3.71
CA ALA A 15 17.50 -28.13 -2.27
C ALA A 15 16.32 -27.49 -1.51
N LEU A 16 15.55 -26.60 -2.14
CA LEU A 16 14.31 -26.06 -1.57
C LEU A 16 13.10 -27.01 -1.68
N ALA A 17 13.15 -28.02 -2.57
CA ALA A 17 12.11 -29.04 -2.70
C ALA A 17 12.42 -30.36 -1.95
N GLY A 18 13.65 -30.51 -1.44
CA GLY A 18 14.21 -31.79 -0.98
C GLY A 18 13.84 -32.26 0.43
N THR A 19 13.03 -31.54 1.21
CA THR A 19 12.65 -31.97 2.57
C THR A 19 11.35 -32.77 2.64
N ALA A 20 10.75 -33.16 1.50
CA ALA A 20 9.48 -33.89 1.48
C ALA A 20 9.58 -35.39 1.11
N ALA A 21 10.77 -36.00 1.05
CA ALA A 21 10.90 -37.37 0.59
C ALA A 21 11.94 -38.20 1.36
N LEU A 22 11.64 -38.57 2.61
CA LEU A 22 12.19 -39.78 3.24
C LEU A 22 11.13 -40.38 4.18
N GLY A 23 10.56 -41.52 3.76
CA GLY A 23 9.58 -42.29 4.52
C GLY A 23 8.91 -43.37 3.68
N GLN A 24 9.69 -44.32 3.14
CA GLN A 24 9.17 -45.59 2.63
C GLN A 24 9.27 -46.65 3.72
N SER A 25 8.15 -47.26 4.13
CA SER A 25 8.08 -48.68 4.49
C SER A 25 6.63 -49.14 4.73
N GLU A 26 6.23 -50.14 3.93
CA GLU A 26 5.20 -51.17 4.16
C GLU A 26 3.73 -50.75 4.34
N ARG A 27 2.94 -51.00 3.27
CA ARG A 27 1.48 -51.13 3.30
C ARG A 27 1.05 -52.42 4.02
N PRO A 28 0.02 -52.36 4.88
CA PRO A 28 -0.88 -53.48 5.13
C PRO A 28 -2.07 -53.46 4.15
N ASP A 29 -2.51 -54.66 3.79
CA ASP A 29 -3.59 -55.03 2.87
C ASP A 29 -4.98 -54.55 3.35
N GLU A 30 -5.68 -53.81 2.49
CA GLU A 30 -6.98 -53.17 2.78
C GLU A 30 -8.16 -54.16 2.86
N ASN A 31 -7.96 -55.45 2.55
CA ASN A 31 -9.01 -56.48 2.64
C ASN A 31 -9.26 -57.04 4.05
N ALA A 32 -8.54 -56.56 5.07
CA ALA A 32 -8.70 -57.02 6.45
C ALA A 32 -9.52 -56.08 7.35
N LEU A 33 -9.90 -54.88 6.89
CA LEU A 33 -10.60 -53.90 7.73
C LEU A 33 -12.10 -53.76 7.47
N PHE A 34 -12.58 -54.17 6.30
CA PHE A 34 -14.01 -54.08 5.96
C PHE A 34 -14.44 -55.34 5.24
N GLY A 35 -14.97 -56.30 6.01
CA GLY A 35 -15.54 -57.52 5.45
C GLY A 35 -16.61 -57.19 4.41
N GLY A 36 -16.35 -57.60 3.17
CA GLY A 36 -17.34 -57.67 2.12
C GLY A 36 -18.20 -58.92 2.26
N GLY A 37 -19.51 -58.77 2.08
CA GLY A 37 -20.47 -59.86 2.03
C GLY A 37 -21.89 -59.37 1.75
N ASP A 38 -22.16 -59.16 0.46
CA ASP A 38 -23.43 -59.20 -0.29
C ASP A 38 -24.79 -59.00 0.42
N GLU A 39 -25.56 -58.00 -0.04
CA GLU A 39 -26.96 -58.21 -0.47
C GLU A 39 -27.44 -57.11 -1.46
N LYS A 40 -28.21 -57.54 -2.46
CA LYS A 40 -28.70 -56.81 -3.66
C LYS A 40 -30.09 -56.14 -3.39
N PRO A 41 -30.69 -55.35 -4.29
CA PRO A 41 -31.22 -54.02 -4.00
C PRO A 41 -32.76 -53.97 -3.85
N ALA A 42 -33.25 -52.93 -3.17
CA ALA A 42 -34.65 -52.51 -3.24
C ALA A 42 -34.76 -51.01 -3.56
N GLN A 43 -35.93 -50.65 -4.04
CA GLN A 43 -36.21 -49.65 -5.05
C GLN A 43 -36.63 -48.29 -4.46
N ALA A 44 -36.26 -47.24 -5.20
CA ALA A 44 -36.66 -45.83 -5.18
C ALA A 44 -37.74 -45.36 -4.19
N ASP A 45 -37.37 -44.36 -3.39
CA ASP A 45 -38.23 -43.24 -3.01
C ASP A 45 -37.47 -41.91 -3.19
N THR A 46 -38.20 -40.91 -3.70
CA THR A 46 -37.70 -39.59 -4.11
C THR A 46 -37.46 -38.72 -2.88
N PRO A 47 -36.31 -38.04 -2.70
CA PRO A 47 -36.17 -37.05 -1.64
C PRO A 47 -36.60 -35.66 -2.13
N THR A 48 -37.53 -35.11 -1.37
CA THR A 48 -38.01 -33.73 -1.33
C THR A 48 -36.87 -32.72 -1.23
N ALA A 49 -37.04 -31.57 -1.88
CA ALA A 49 -36.09 -30.46 -1.88
C ALA A 49 -35.74 -29.97 -0.47
N SER A 50 -34.44 -29.92 -0.16
CA SER A 50 -33.91 -29.22 1.01
C SER A 50 -33.85 -27.71 0.73
N PRO A 51 -34.30 -26.85 1.66
CA PRO A 51 -34.18 -25.40 1.52
C PRO A 51 -32.71 -24.98 1.65
N SER A 52 -32.30 -24.01 0.83
CA SER A 52 -31.02 -23.29 0.97
C SER A 52 -30.93 -22.64 2.35
N PRO A 53 -29.75 -22.55 2.98
CA PRO A 53 -29.61 -21.80 4.21
C PRO A 53 -29.79 -20.31 3.88
N ASP A 54 -30.92 -19.74 4.31
CA ASP A 54 -31.17 -18.31 4.24
C ASP A 54 -30.06 -17.56 5.00
N ARG A 55 -29.56 -16.50 4.36
CA ARG A 55 -28.69 -15.50 4.99
C ARG A 55 -29.42 -14.95 6.22
N PRO A 56 -28.78 -14.85 7.40
CA PRO A 56 -29.43 -14.28 8.58
C PRO A 56 -29.90 -12.85 8.28
N SER A 57 -31.13 -12.54 8.69
CA SER A 57 -31.73 -11.21 8.54
C SER A 57 -30.96 -10.16 9.33
N GLU A 58 -30.98 -8.91 8.85
CA GLU A 58 -30.23 -7.78 9.43
C GLU A 58 -30.58 -7.53 10.91
N ASP A 59 -31.81 -7.85 11.33
CA ASP A 59 -32.29 -7.76 12.72
C ASP A 59 -31.54 -8.72 13.67
N ALA A 60 -31.02 -9.84 13.15
CA ALA A 60 -30.22 -10.80 13.91
C ALA A 60 -28.73 -10.41 14.02
N LEU A 61 -28.29 -9.43 13.22
CA LEU A 61 -26.89 -8.97 13.16
C LEU A 61 -26.67 -7.64 13.91
N PHE A 62 -27.70 -6.79 14.05
CA PHE A 62 -27.53 -5.45 14.60
C PHE A 62 -28.50 -5.06 15.74
N GLY A 63 -29.38 -5.97 16.17
CA GLY A 63 -30.27 -5.76 17.31
C GLY A 63 -31.52 -4.95 16.96
N GLU A 64 -32.65 -5.32 17.56
CA GLU A 64 -33.95 -4.66 17.37
C GLU A 64 -34.00 -3.30 18.11
N ASP A 65 -34.48 -2.26 17.43
CA ASP A 65 -34.94 -1.02 18.06
C ASP A 65 -36.30 -1.26 18.78
N PRO A 66 -36.50 -0.77 20.02
CA PRO A 66 -37.75 -0.96 20.73
C PRO A 66 -38.85 -0.02 20.19
N ALA A 67 -39.95 -0.62 19.70
CA ALA A 67 -41.21 0.08 19.43
C ALA A 67 -41.95 0.46 20.74
N PRO A 68 -42.77 1.53 20.74
CA PRO A 68 -43.31 2.13 21.95
C PRO A 68 -44.44 1.28 22.54
N SER A 69 -44.42 1.04 23.84
CA SER A 69 -45.51 0.35 24.54
C SER A 69 -46.66 1.30 24.85
N ALA A 70 -47.85 0.90 24.38
CA ALA A 70 -49.13 1.47 24.77
C ALA A 70 -49.87 0.49 25.72
N ASN A 71 -50.57 1.10 26.68
CA ASN A 71 -51.67 0.60 27.51
C ASN A 71 -51.34 -0.11 28.85
N ALA A 72 -51.60 0.60 29.95
CA ALA A 72 -52.57 0.16 30.95
C ALA A 72 -53.09 1.36 31.76
N ASP A 73 -54.41 1.53 31.72
CA ASP A 73 -55.21 2.54 32.42
C ASP A 73 -55.86 1.91 33.68
N ALA A 74 -56.13 2.74 34.70
CA ALA A 74 -57.32 2.75 35.57
C ALA A 74 -57.07 3.14 37.05
N SER A 75 -57.47 4.38 37.39
CA SER A 75 -58.17 4.84 38.63
C SER A 75 -57.45 4.70 40.01
N ASN A 76 -57.51 5.62 40.98
CA ASN A 76 -58.45 6.70 41.29
C ASN A 76 -57.86 7.65 42.38
N THR A 77 -58.28 8.91 42.35
CA THR A 77 -58.52 9.88 43.46
C THR A 77 -57.40 10.38 44.39
N GLY A 78 -57.25 11.73 44.47
CA GLY A 78 -57.07 12.42 45.76
C GLY A 78 -56.04 13.57 45.82
N ASP A 79 -56.54 14.79 45.67
CA ASP A 79 -56.14 16.05 46.33
C ASP A 79 -54.79 16.76 46.08
N ALA A 80 -54.98 18.06 45.79
CA ALA A 80 -54.01 19.11 45.64
C ALA A 80 -53.42 19.59 46.98
N VAL A 81 -52.10 19.78 47.04
CA VAL A 81 -51.45 20.87 47.80
C VAL A 81 -50.14 21.24 47.11
N GLU A 82 -50.08 22.48 46.60
CA GLU A 82 -48.86 23.19 46.21
C GLU A 82 -47.79 23.14 47.31
N ARG A 83 -46.54 22.86 46.91
CA ARG A 83 -45.35 23.34 47.66
C ARG A 83 -44.19 23.59 46.71
N GLN A 84 -43.93 24.86 46.43
CA GLN A 84 -42.62 25.37 46.02
C GLN A 84 -41.54 24.96 47.04
N PRO A 85 -40.33 24.61 46.59
CA PRO A 85 -39.13 24.79 47.40
C PRO A 85 -38.54 26.18 47.21
N SER A 86 -37.93 26.65 48.29
CA SER A 86 -37.54 28.00 48.66
C SER A 86 -36.28 28.54 47.99
N LEU A 87 -36.34 29.83 47.62
CA LEU A 87 -35.21 30.71 47.36
C LEU A 87 -34.51 31.08 48.67
N THR A 88 -33.45 30.38 49.06
CA THR A 88 -32.42 30.91 49.97
C THR A 88 -31.12 30.14 49.78
N GLU A 89 -30.23 30.63 48.92
CA GLU A 89 -28.80 30.32 48.99
C GLU A 89 -28.01 31.60 48.80
N ALA A 90 -27.01 31.81 49.65
CA ALA A 90 -26.23 33.04 49.79
C ALA A 90 -25.32 33.30 48.58
N PRO A 91 -24.86 34.55 48.35
CA PRO A 91 -24.01 34.87 47.21
C PRO A 91 -22.63 34.20 47.36
N PRO A 92 -22.02 33.65 46.29
CA PRO A 92 -20.68 33.13 46.37
C PRO A 92 -19.66 34.27 46.54
N GLU A 93 -18.69 34.07 47.42
CA GLU A 93 -17.52 34.93 47.57
C GLU A 93 -16.74 35.04 46.24
N PRO A 94 -16.01 36.14 46.00
CA PRO A 94 -15.22 36.33 44.78
C PRO A 94 -13.98 35.42 44.80
N GLY A 95 -14.21 34.14 44.52
CA GLY A 95 -13.19 33.10 44.34
C GLY A 95 -12.76 33.00 42.87
N ASP A 96 -11.52 33.39 42.62
CA ASP A 96 -10.60 32.87 41.60
C ASP A 96 -11.17 32.57 40.19
N ARG A 97 -11.58 33.64 39.50
CA ARG A 97 -11.83 33.62 38.05
C ARG A 97 -10.61 33.13 37.26
N ASP A 98 -9.40 33.38 37.77
CA ASP A 98 -8.14 33.01 37.12
C ASP A 98 -7.82 31.52 37.32
N GLY A 99 -8.10 30.95 38.49
CA GLY A 99 -8.03 29.50 38.75
C GLY A 99 -8.97 28.68 37.86
N THR A 100 -10.17 29.21 37.57
CA THR A 100 -11.16 28.55 36.69
C THR A 100 -10.79 28.63 35.20
N ALA A 101 -10.02 29.65 34.80
CA ALA A 101 -9.51 29.79 33.44
C ALA A 101 -8.26 28.92 33.19
N LEU A 102 -7.49 28.62 34.24
CA LEU A 102 -6.27 27.80 34.18
C LEU A 102 -6.51 26.31 34.46
N SER A 103 -7.61 25.97 35.13
CA SER A 103 -8.14 24.61 35.25
C SER A 103 -9.40 24.50 34.41
N GLY A 104 -9.22 24.28 33.10
CA GLY A 104 -10.33 23.96 32.20
C GLY A 104 -11.19 22.83 32.79
N PRO A 105 -12.47 22.71 32.37
CA PRO A 105 -13.39 21.74 32.95
C PRO A 105 -12.70 20.37 32.99
N GLY A 106 -12.58 19.80 34.20
CA GLY A 106 -11.84 18.57 34.43
C GLY A 106 -12.20 17.56 33.34
N THR A 107 -11.22 17.18 32.53
CA THR A 107 -11.43 16.27 31.41
C THR A 107 -11.89 14.94 31.99
N ARG A 108 -13.20 14.70 31.99
CA ARG A 108 -13.73 13.37 32.29
C ARG A 108 -13.14 12.43 31.25
N SER A 109 -12.43 11.40 31.71
CA SER A 109 -11.89 10.37 30.84
C SER A 109 -13.06 9.73 30.09
N ALA A 110 -12.93 9.61 28.77
CA ALA A 110 -13.98 8.99 27.95
C ALA A 110 -14.20 7.51 28.33
N PHE A 111 -13.23 6.88 28.99
CA PHE A 111 -13.31 5.53 29.54
C PHE A 111 -14.13 5.41 30.83
N ASP A 112 -14.42 6.53 31.50
CA ASP A 112 -15.11 6.54 32.81
C ASP A 112 -16.64 6.68 32.65
N SER A 113 -17.15 6.67 31.41
CA SER A 113 -18.58 6.76 31.12
C SER A 113 -19.25 5.39 31.09
N ASN A 114 -20.53 5.31 31.45
CA ASN A 114 -21.33 4.08 31.38
C ASN A 114 -21.55 3.58 29.93
N GLU A 115 -21.04 4.30 28.92
CA GLU A 115 -21.09 3.96 27.49
C GLU A 115 -19.78 3.33 26.99
N ALA A 116 -18.83 3.03 27.89
CA ALA A 116 -17.58 2.37 27.51
C ALA A 116 -17.85 0.95 26.98
N VAL A 117 -17.20 0.61 25.86
CA VAL A 117 -17.33 -0.69 25.19
C VAL A 117 -16.41 -1.71 25.86
N ASP A 118 -16.78 -3.00 25.78
CA ASP A 118 -15.89 -4.11 26.12
C ASP A 118 -14.59 -4.05 25.27
N ASP A 119 -13.43 -4.23 25.91
CA ASP A 119 -12.08 -4.04 25.35
C ASP A 119 -11.79 -2.63 24.80
N PRO A 120 -11.86 -1.58 25.65
CA PRO A 120 -11.74 -0.20 25.20
C PRO A 120 -10.31 0.20 24.77
N LEU A 121 -9.31 -0.66 25.00
CA LEU A 121 -7.93 -0.46 24.58
C LEU A 121 -7.30 -1.78 24.15
N GLN A 122 -6.79 -1.81 22.91
CA GLN A 122 -5.95 -2.89 22.40
C GLN A 122 -4.54 -2.36 22.15
N ILE A 123 -3.55 -3.18 22.51
CA ILE A 123 -2.14 -2.91 22.28
C ILE A 123 -1.58 -4.15 21.59
N GLY A 124 -0.85 -3.95 20.52
CA GLY A 124 -0.19 -5.05 19.82
C GLY A 124 0.89 -4.53 18.90
N GLY A 125 1.37 -5.40 18.02
CA GLY A 125 2.40 -5.01 17.07
C GLY A 125 2.79 -6.07 16.08
N GLN A 126 3.84 -5.75 15.33
CA GLN A 126 4.46 -6.66 14.39
C GLN A 126 5.97 -6.55 14.50
N PHE A 127 6.65 -7.69 14.60
CA PHE A 127 8.09 -7.78 14.41
C PHE A 127 8.37 -8.49 13.09
N TYR A 128 9.10 -7.86 12.19
CA TYR A 128 9.40 -8.39 10.86
C TYR A 128 10.89 -8.29 10.55
N LEU A 129 11.55 -9.44 10.49
CA LEU A 129 12.94 -9.56 10.06
C LEU A 129 12.96 -10.05 8.61
N ARG A 130 13.71 -9.39 7.74
CA ARG A 130 13.92 -9.83 6.36
C ARG A 130 15.40 -9.87 6.03
N GLY A 131 15.80 -10.84 5.24
CA GLY A 131 17.13 -10.93 4.63
C GLY A 131 16.98 -11.18 3.14
N PHE A 132 17.72 -10.45 2.31
CA PHE A 132 17.70 -10.68 0.87
C PHE A 132 19.08 -10.44 0.22
N ALA A 133 19.32 -11.15 -0.87
CA ALA A 133 20.53 -11.06 -1.67
C ALA A 133 20.17 -10.84 -3.15
N ALA A 134 20.92 -9.98 -3.82
CA ALA A 134 20.72 -9.65 -5.23
C ALA A 134 21.96 -9.98 -6.05
N ALA A 135 21.87 -11.04 -6.86
CA ALA A 135 22.95 -11.49 -7.74
C ALA A 135 22.97 -10.67 -9.03
N THR A 136 24.15 -10.20 -9.39
CA THR A 136 24.39 -9.37 -10.58
C THR A 136 25.41 -10.02 -11.52
N GLU A 137 25.32 -9.71 -12.82
CA GLU A 137 26.21 -10.25 -13.85
C GLU A 137 27.68 -9.95 -13.53
N GLY A 138 28.54 -10.98 -13.58
CA GLY A 138 29.98 -10.82 -13.38
C GLY A 138 30.42 -10.70 -11.92
N THR A 139 29.49 -10.70 -10.97
CA THR A 139 29.78 -10.65 -9.53
C THR A 139 29.91 -12.05 -8.96
N SER A 140 30.97 -12.31 -8.19
CA SER A 140 31.13 -13.58 -7.48
C SER A 140 30.20 -13.67 -6.26
N PHE A 141 29.94 -14.88 -5.77
CA PHE A 141 29.08 -15.09 -4.60
C PHE A 141 29.55 -14.27 -3.38
N GLY A 142 30.85 -14.24 -3.10
CA GLY A 142 31.41 -13.49 -1.96
C GLY A 142 31.27 -11.97 -2.06
N ASN A 143 31.01 -11.43 -3.25
CA ASN A 143 30.80 -10.00 -3.49
C ASN A 143 29.32 -9.66 -3.78
N THR A 144 28.41 -10.63 -3.61
CA THR A 144 26.97 -10.41 -3.81
C THR A 144 26.43 -9.55 -2.67
N SER A 145 25.68 -8.50 -2.99
CA SER A 145 25.08 -7.62 -1.97
C SER A 145 24.04 -8.36 -1.16
N PHE A 146 24.06 -8.14 0.15
CA PHE A 146 23.09 -8.68 1.10
C PHE A 146 22.55 -7.54 1.97
N ALA A 147 21.25 -7.57 2.25
CA ALA A 147 20.60 -6.65 3.16
C ALA A 147 19.76 -7.42 4.18
N ALA A 148 19.71 -6.93 5.43
CA ALA A 148 18.94 -7.57 6.50
C ALA A 148 18.01 -6.61 7.27
N PRO A 149 17.11 -5.87 6.61
CA PRO A 149 16.30 -4.89 7.31
C PRO A 149 15.32 -5.55 8.29
N THR A 150 15.15 -4.92 9.44
CA THR A 150 14.20 -5.27 10.50
C THR A 150 13.19 -4.13 10.65
N LEU A 151 11.92 -4.50 10.84
CA LEU A 151 10.81 -3.58 11.06
C LEU A 151 10.06 -3.99 12.33
N VAL A 152 9.78 -3.03 13.19
CA VAL A 152 8.98 -3.22 14.39
C VAL A 152 7.89 -2.17 14.41
N ASP A 153 6.65 -2.61 14.31
CA ASP A 153 5.47 -1.77 14.45
C ASP A 153 4.83 -2.03 15.81
N GLY A 154 4.50 -0.98 16.54
CA GLY A 154 3.70 -1.05 17.76
C GLY A 154 2.48 -0.17 17.60
N TYR A 155 1.30 -0.69 17.96
CA TYR A 155 0.04 0.04 17.84
C TYR A 155 -0.73 0.13 19.16
N PHE A 156 -1.48 1.22 19.27
CA PHE A 156 -2.48 1.45 20.31
C PHE A 156 -3.81 1.75 19.61
N ASP A 157 -4.84 0.97 19.89
CA ASP A 157 -6.21 1.14 19.39
C ASP A 157 -7.17 1.35 20.56
N ALA A 158 -7.63 2.58 20.73
CA ALA A 158 -8.53 2.97 21.80
C ALA A 158 -9.94 3.19 21.27
N ARG A 159 -10.94 2.59 21.91
CA ARG A 159 -12.38 2.72 21.60
C ARG A 159 -13.14 3.04 22.89
N PRO A 160 -12.99 4.25 23.44
CA PRO A 160 -13.62 4.62 24.71
C PRO A 160 -15.14 4.59 24.67
N MET A 161 -15.76 4.68 23.49
CA MET A 161 -17.21 4.56 23.26
C MET A 161 -17.45 4.09 21.82
N GLU A 162 -18.66 3.65 21.48
CA GLU A 162 -18.97 3.10 20.14
C GLU A 162 -18.65 4.07 18.97
N ARG A 163 -18.77 5.37 19.23
CA ARG A 163 -18.69 6.43 18.22
C ARG A 163 -17.34 7.12 18.14
N LEU A 164 -16.36 6.70 18.96
CA LEU A 164 -15.02 7.29 18.98
C LEU A 164 -13.96 6.19 18.98
N ARG A 165 -13.08 6.24 17.99
CA ARG A 165 -11.89 5.39 17.91
C ARG A 165 -10.63 6.25 17.73
N GLY A 166 -9.61 6.01 18.52
CA GLY A 166 -8.27 6.56 18.34
C GLY A 166 -7.28 5.46 18.00
N PHE A 167 -6.39 5.72 17.06
CA PHE A 167 -5.41 4.73 16.61
C PHE A 167 -4.05 5.37 16.39
N VAL A 168 -3.00 4.75 16.92
CA VAL A 168 -1.60 5.20 16.77
C VAL A 168 -0.73 4.02 16.42
N VAL A 169 0.18 4.20 15.46
CA VAL A 169 1.21 3.22 15.07
C VAL A 169 2.56 3.91 15.01
N GLY A 170 3.50 3.43 15.84
CA GLY A 170 4.91 3.76 15.74
C GLY A 170 5.66 2.66 15.00
N ARG A 171 6.58 3.03 14.10
CA ARG A 171 7.42 2.12 13.32
C ARG A 171 8.89 2.38 13.60
N LEU A 172 9.62 1.34 13.99
CA LEU A 172 11.08 1.32 14.06
C LEU A 172 11.62 0.51 12.88
N SER A 173 12.60 1.04 12.17
CA SER A 173 13.34 0.33 11.14
C SER A 173 14.84 0.32 11.42
N TYR A 174 15.49 -0.82 11.23
CA TYR A 174 16.93 -0.97 11.42
C TYR A 174 17.50 -1.94 10.38
N ASP A 175 18.62 -1.61 9.75
CA ASP A 175 19.31 -2.53 8.84
C ASP A 175 20.79 -2.67 9.25
N PRO A 176 21.23 -3.81 9.82
CA PRO A 176 22.61 -3.99 10.25
C PRO A 176 23.62 -4.04 9.09
N THR A 177 23.15 -4.14 7.84
CA THR A 177 24.01 -4.16 6.65
C THR A 177 24.34 -2.76 6.12
N VAL A 178 23.63 -1.74 6.62
CA VAL A 178 23.86 -0.33 6.30
C VAL A 178 24.60 0.31 7.47
N PRO A 179 25.71 1.02 7.25
CA PRO A 179 26.41 1.70 8.32
C PRO A 179 25.49 2.72 9.02
N THR A 180 25.64 2.86 10.33
CA THR A 180 24.97 3.93 11.08
C THR A 180 25.46 5.27 10.55
N ALA A 181 24.54 6.11 10.07
CA ALA A 181 24.84 7.42 9.52
C ALA A 181 25.64 8.29 10.51
N THR A 182 26.83 8.73 10.09
CA THR A 182 27.63 9.75 10.79
C THR A 182 27.49 11.14 10.16
N ASP A 183 26.95 11.20 8.95
CA ASP A 183 26.77 12.42 8.17
C ASP A 183 25.34 12.96 8.33
N ALA A 184 25.20 14.29 8.42
CA ALA A 184 23.90 14.94 8.63
C ALA A 184 22.87 14.65 7.52
N ASN A 185 23.32 14.21 6.34
CA ASN A 185 22.47 13.94 5.18
C ASN A 185 22.15 12.44 4.98
N ALA A 186 22.75 11.54 5.78
CA ALA A 186 22.52 10.11 5.65
C ALA A 186 21.30 9.67 6.48
N PRO A 187 20.46 8.75 5.98
CA PRO A 187 19.33 8.19 6.74
C PRO A 187 19.76 7.63 8.09
N SER A 188 19.08 8.05 9.15
CA SER A 188 19.29 7.49 10.49
C SER A 188 19.09 5.98 10.45
N ASN A 189 20.00 5.23 11.08
CA ASN A 189 19.89 3.78 11.22
C ASN A 189 20.33 3.38 12.63
N PRO A 190 19.40 3.14 13.58
CA PRO A 190 17.96 2.93 13.39
C PRO A 190 17.15 4.21 13.09
N ARG A 191 15.93 4.04 12.59
CA ARG A 191 14.96 5.11 12.28
C ARG A 191 13.61 4.84 12.92
N VAL A 192 13.01 5.88 13.49
CA VAL A 192 11.68 5.84 14.10
C VAL A 192 10.73 6.73 13.31
N LEU A 193 9.51 6.24 13.08
CA LEU A 193 8.47 6.92 12.32
C LEU A 193 7.13 6.84 13.04
N LEU A 194 6.34 7.89 12.88
CA LEU A 194 4.90 7.83 13.10
C LEU A 194 4.25 7.36 11.80
N ASP A 195 3.76 6.12 11.77
CA ASP A 195 3.09 5.59 10.59
C ASP A 195 1.65 6.12 10.52
N GLN A 196 0.89 5.93 11.60
CA GLN A 196 -0.48 6.40 11.74
C GLN A 196 -0.71 7.06 13.10
N ALA A 197 -1.56 8.07 13.12
CA ALA A 197 -2.09 8.71 14.31
C ALA A 197 -3.38 9.43 13.94
N TRP A 198 -4.53 8.84 14.22
CA TRP A 198 -5.82 9.40 13.82
C TRP A 198 -6.92 9.15 14.84
N LEU A 199 -7.95 10.00 14.79
CA LEU A 199 -9.22 9.85 15.47
C LEU A 199 -10.33 9.65 14.44
N ARG A 200 -11.24 8.72 14.69
CA ARG A 200 -12.44 8.50 13.90
C ARG A 200 -13.68 8.66 14.77
N PHE A 201 -14.64 9.43 14.28
CA PHE A 201 -15.93 9.64 14.93
C PHE A 201 -17.01 9.97 13.91
N ASP A 202 -18.27 10.01 14.34
CA ASP A 202 -19.41 10.35 13.49
C ASP A 202 -20.35 11.36 14.15
N PHE A 203 -21.16 12.02 13.31
CA PHE A 203 -22.38 12.71 13.74
C PHE A 203 -23.60 11.94 13.23
N ASP A 204 -24.47 11.57 14.17
CA ASP A 204 -25.70 10.79 14.01
C ASP A 204 -25.58 9.62 13.02
N ARG A 205 -24.44 8.91 13.04
CA ARG A 205 -24.12 7.80 12.11
C ARG A 205 -24.34 8.15 10.64
N THR A 206 -24.30 9.43 10.30
CA THR A 206 -24.63 9.96 8.96
C THR A 206 -23.41 10.62 8.31
N VAL A 207 -22.59 11.32 9.10
CA VAL A 207 -21.37 11.97 8.62
C VAL A 207 -20.19 11.45 9.44
N PHE A 208 -19.25 10.80 8.76
CA PHE A 208 -18.09 10.15 9.38
C PHE A 208 -16.84 10.99 9.15
N PHE A 209 -16.06 11.18 10.21
CA PHE A 209 -14.81 11.93 10.20
C PHE A 209 -13.65 11.00 10.54
N THR A 210 -12.54 11.15 9.82
CA THR A 210 -11.24 10.64 10.24
C THR A 210 -10.21 11.77 10.18
N VAL A 211 -9.66 12.13 11.33
CA VAL A 211 -8.75 13.26 11.51
C VAL A 211 -7.39 12.76 11.96
N GLY A 212 -6.33 13.06 11.19
CA GLY A 212 -4.95 12.73 11.52
C GLY A 212 -4.22 12.00 10.40
N LYS A 213 -3.03 11.47 10.72
CA LYS A 213 -2.16 10.74 9.80
C LYS A 213 -2.69 9.32 9.62
N GLN A 214 -3.18 9.00 8.43
CA GLN A 214 -3.87 7.73 8.16
C GLN A 214 -3.47 7.17 6.79
N HIS A 215 -3.49 5.85 6.63
CA HIS A 215 -3.37 5.27 5.29
C HIS A 215 -4.65 5.54 4.50
N VAL A 216 -4.48 5.83 3.22
CA VAL A 216 -5.59 5.95 2.28
C VAL A 216 -5.31 5.06 1.09
N LYS A 217 -6.22 4.12 0.85
CA LYS A 217 -6.30 3.42 -0.43
C LYS A 217 -7.21 4.22 -1.34
N TRP A 218 -6.71 4.58 -2.51
CA TRP A 218 -7.40 5.35 -3.52
C TRP A 218 -7.19 4.66 -4.86
N GLY A 219 -8.28 4.31 -5.56
CA GLY A 219 -8.23 3.54 -6.80
C GLY A 219 -8.54 2.04 -6.62
N SER A 220 -8.82 1.37 -7.74
CA SER A 220 -9.23 -0.03 -7.87
C SER A 220 -8.12 -0.98 -8.36
N ALA A 221 -7.07 -0.45 -8.99
CA ALA A 221 -5.99 -1.23 -9.58
C ALA A 221 -5.09 -1.92 -8.54
N GLN A 222 -4.37 -2.95 -8.98
CA GLN A 222 -3.59 -3.81 -8.10
C GLN A 222 -2.09 -3.48 -8.13
N ILE A 223 -1.53 -3.19 -9.32
CA ILE A 223 -0.09 -2.94 -9.50
C ILE A 223 0.21 -1.46 -9.71
N TRP A 224 -0.45 -0.83 -10.69
CA TRP A 224 -0.30 0.58 -11.02
C TRP A 224 -1.57 1.36 -10.70
N ASN A 225 -1.48 2.30 -9.75
CA ASN A 225 -2.59 3.14 -9.31
C ASN A 225 -2.37 4.60 -9.77
N PRO A 226 -2.69 4.95 -11.04
CA PRO A 226 -2.57 6.31 -11.54
C PRO A 226 -3.45 7.31 -10.78
N THR A 227 -4.53 6.87 -10.13
CA THR A 227 -5.43 7.76 -9.36
C THR A 227 -5.05 7.90 -7.88
N ASP A 228 -4.02 7.21 -7.38
CA ASP A 228 -3.49 7.37 -6.02
C ASP A 228 -2.77 8.72 -5.87
N PHE A 229 -3.55 9.80 -5.79
CA PHE A 229 -3.07 11.18 -5.72
C PHE A 229 -2.74 11.67 -4.32
N LEU A 230 -3.26 10.98 -3.30
CA LEU A 230 -3.14 11.38 -1.90
C LEU A 230 -1.86 10.82 -1.27
N SER A 231 -1.40 9.66 -1.74
CA SER A 231 -0.14 9.10 -1.29
C SER A 231 1.05 9.88 -1.87
N PRO A 232 2.01 10.32 -1.04
CA PRO A 232 3.21 11.00 -1.53
C PRO A 232 4.18 10.05 -2.26
N GLN A 233 4.10 8.77 -1.90
CA GLN A 233 4.94 7.70 -2.43
C GLN A 233 4.11 6.74 -3.28
N ARG A 234 4.67 6.32 -4.41
CA ARG A 234 4.10 5.24 -5.23
C ARG A 234 4.25 3.91 -4.50
N ARG A 235 3.25 3.05 -4.64
CA ARG A 235 3.27 1.69 -4.10
C ARG A 235 4.37 0.87 -4.76
N ASN A 236 5.07 0.06 -3.95
CA ASN A 236 5.96 -0.98 -4.47
C ASN A 236 5.19 -2.32 -4.50
N PRO A 237 4.77 -2.82 -5.68
CA PRO A 237 4.04 -4.08 -5.80
C PRO A 237 4.90 -5.32 -5.51
N LEU A 238 6.24 -5.17 -5.47
CA LEU A 238 7.17 -6.26 -5.16
C LEU A 238 7.36 -6.47 -3.65
N ALA A 239 6.94 -5.53 -2.81
CA ALA A 239 7.16 -5.63 -1.37
C ALA A 239 6.12 -6.57 -0.72
N PHE A 240 6.54 -7.40 0.24
CA PHE A 240 5.61 -8.20 1.05
C PHE A 240 4.73 -7.33 1.96
N VAL A 241 5.28 -6.20 2.40
CA VAL A 241 4.63 -5.25 3.30
C VAL A 241 4.72 -3.86 2.68
N ASP A 242 3.62 -3.10 2.76
CA ASP A 242 3.62 -1.70 2.33
C ASP A 242 4.35 -0.85 3.38
N LEU A 243 5.45 -0.22 2.95
CA LEU A 243 6.29 0.59 3.83
C LEU A 243 5.90 2.08 3.81
N ARG A 244 4.94 2.46 2.98
CA ARG A 244 4.44 3.83 2.92
C ARG A 244 3.81 4.20 4.26
N THR A 245 4.05 5.44 4.68
CA THR A 245 3.43 5.98 5.89
C THR A 245 2.08 6.61 5.59
N GLY A 246 1.25 6.79 6.62
CA GLY A 246 0.00 7.54 6.52
C GLY A 246 0.20 8.98 6.08
N VAL A 247 -0.88 9.58 5.61
CA VAL A 247 -0.95 10.97 5.16
C VAL A 247 -1.80 11.76 6.14
N SER A 248 -1.29 12.91 6.58
CA SER A 248 -1.98 13.80 7.52
C SER A 248 -3.13 14.51 6.83
N MET A 249 -4.36 14.22 7.24
CA MET A 249 -5.55 14.80 6.62
C MET A 249 -6.76 14.84 7.56
N VAL A 250 -7.76 15.62 7.15
CA VAL A 250 -9.14 15.49 7.62
C VAL A 250 -9.94 14.88 6.49
N LYS A 251 -10.55 13.72 6.73
CA LYS A 251 -11.45 13.04 5.81
C LYS A 251 -12.87 13.10 6.36
N VAL A 252 -13.80 13.51 5.50
CA VAL A 252 -15.25 13.47 5.73
C VAL A 252 -15.84 12.46 4.74
N HIS A 253 -16.68 11.55 5.22
CA HIS A 253 -17.39 10.56 4.42
C HIS A 253 -18.89 10.65 4.71
N VAL A 254 -19.68 10.78 3.66
CA VAL A 254 -21.14 10.81 3.70
C VAL A 254 -21.68 9.71 2.78
N PRO A 255 -22.09 8.55 3.32
CA PRO A 255 -22.77 7.53 2.54
C PRO A 255 -24.23 7.93 2.26
N TRP A 256 -24.69 7.67 1.05
CA TRP A 256 -26.11 7.69 0.67
C TRP A 256 -26.50 6.30 0.18
N GLU A 257 -26.67 5.41 1.14
CA GLU A 257 -26.85 3.97 0.94
C GLU A 257 -28.08 3.65 0.09
N ALA A 258 -29.20 4.34 0.33
CA ALA A 258 -30.44 4.16 -0.43
C ALA A 258 -30.30 4.42 -1.94
N LYS A 259 -29.20 5.05 -2.39
CA LYS A 259 -28.88 5.28 -3.80
C LYS A 259 -27.54 4.67 -4.21
N GLY A 260 -26.85 3.96 -3.33
CA GLY A 260 -25.54 3.36 -3.57
C GLY A 260 -24.40 4.38 -3.75
N TRP A 261 -24.56 5.61 -3.28
CA TRP A 261 -23.54 6.66 -3.41
C TRP A 261 -22.67 6.77 -2.16
N ASN A 262 -21.40 7.11 -2.35
CA ASN A 262 -20.49 7.54 -1.30
C ASN A 262 -19.82 8.86 -1.69
N PHE A 263 -19.86 9.85 -0.80
CA PHE A 263 -19.20 11.14 -1.01
C PHE A 263 -18.06 11.32 -0.01
N TYR A 264 -16.92 11.79 -0.50
CA TYR A 264 -15.75 12.07 0.32
C TYR A 264 -15.28 13.51 0.10
N GLY A 265 -15.04 14.21 1.20
CA GLY A 265 -14.36 15.50 1.23
C GLY A 265 -13.10 15.39 2.07
N ILE A 266 -11.96 15.84 1.53
CA ILE A 266 -10.67 15.70 2.21
C ILE A 266 -9.90 17.01 2.18
N ALA A 267 -9.38 17.39 3.33
CA ALA A 267 -8.35 18.42 3.47
C ALA A 267 -7.02 17.74 3.81
N VAL A 268 -6.05 17.83 2.92
CA VAL A 268 -4.73 17.20 3.07
C VAL A 268 -3.73 18.24 3.56
N ILE A 269 -3.06 17.92 4.66
CA ILE A 269 -2.08 18.81 5.30
C ILE A 269 -0.69 18.55 4.76
N ASP A 270 -0.37 17.30 4.38
CA ASP A 270 0.90 16.94 3.76
C ASP A 270 1.00 17.45 2.31
N ASP A 271 2.21 17.44 1.75
CA ASP A 271 2.38 17.73 0.31
C ASP A 271 1.91 16.51 -0.49
N LEU A 272 1.02 16.73 -1.46
CA LEU A 272 0.51 15.66 -2.30
C LEU A 272 1.63 15.13 -3.20
N GLY A 273 1.61 13.82 -3.48
CA GLY A 273 2.65 13.16 -4.28
C GLY A 273 2.91 13.84 -5.62
N THR A 274 4.17 13.87 -6.06
CA THR A 274 4.59 14.41 -7.35
C THR A 274 4.55 13.35 -8.45
N ASP A 275 4.69 13.77 -9.71
CA ASP A 275 4.75 12.85 -10.85
C ASP A 275 5.90 11.84 -10.77
N THR A 276 7.00 12.25 -10.15
CA THR A 276 8.16 11.42 -9.88
C THR A 276 7.93 10.46 -8.72
N GLY A 277 6.77 10.47 -8.05
CA GLY A 277 6.74 10.19 -6.61
C GLY A 277 7.63 11.20 -5.91
N ALA A 278 7.29 11.67 -4.72
CA ALA A 278 8.37 12.35 -4.02
C ALA A 278 9.46 11.28 -3.82
N LEU A 279 10.68 11.52 -4.32
CA LEU A 279 11.88 10.97 -3.70
C LEU A 279 11.94 11.64 -2.32
N VAL A 280 10.93 11.37 -1.49
CA VAL A 280 10.98 11.73 -0.10
C VAL A 280 12.08 10.81 0.39
N ASP A 281 13.19 11.41 0.75
CA ASP A 281 13.97 10.80 1.78
C ASP A 281 12.98 10.46 2.89
N ASN A 282 12.88 9.18 3.14
CA ASN A 282 12.04 8.66 4.18
C ASN A 282 12.33 9.40 5.53
N ASN A 283 13.47 10.06 5.66
CA ASN A 283 13.94 10.81 6.83
C ASN A 283 13.15 12.08 7.19
N THR A 284 12.48 12.77 6.26
CA THR A 284 11.80 14.05 6.54
C THR A 284 10.30 13.93 6.86
N GLY A 285 9.80 12.70 7.05
CA GLY A 285 8.40 12.50 7.45
C GLY A 285 7.36 12.92 6.40
N GLY A 286 7.75 13.01 5.12
CA GLY A 286 6.85 13.40 4.03
C GLY A 286 7.07 14.82 3.49
N LEU A 287 8.09 15.56 3.94
CA LEU A 287 8.44 16.85 3.33
C LEU A 287 9.29 16.59 2.07
N PRO A 288 8.83 16.99 0.87
CA PRO A 288 9.68 16.90 -0.31
C PRO A 288 10.88 17.84 -0.17
N THR A 289 12.09 17.32 -0.35
CA THR A 289 13.27 18.12 -0.63
C THR A 289 13.07 18.76 -2.00
N GLU A 290 13.05 20.11 -2.07
CA GLU A 290 13.09 20.78 -3.38
C GLU A 290 14.40 20.41 -4.09
N PRO A 291 14.40 20.21 -5.42
CA PRO A 291 15.65 20.14 -6.17
C PRO A 291 16.38 21.48 -5.99
N THR A 292 17.53 21.47 -5.32
CA THR A 292 18.47 22.59 -5.42
C THR A 292 18.82 22.76 -6.90
N GLU A 293 18.59 23.96 -7.45
CA GLU A 293 19.09 24.33 -8.78
C GLU A 293 20.55 23.90 -8.93
N PRO A 294 21.00 23.48 -10.13
CA PRO A 294 22.41 23.24 -10.38
C PRO A 294 23.16 24.58 -10.29
N THR A 295 23.60 24.94 -9.08
CA THR A 295 24.47 26.09 -8.89
C THR A 295 25.80 25.82 -9.60
N ALA A 296 26.23 26.80 -10.40
CA ALA A 296 27.57 26.88 -10.93
C ALA A 296 28.62 26.57 -9.85
N PRO A 297 29.80 26.01 -10.19
CA PRO A 297 30.73 25.37 -9.24
C PRO A 297 31.45 26.31 -8.23
N THR A 298 30.91 27.49 -7.95
CA THR A 298 31.53 28.49 -7.06
C THR A 298 30.58 29.12 -6.03
N GLN A 299 29.32 28.69 -5.95
CA GLN A 299 28.40 29.19 -4.93
C GLN A 299 28.04 28.07 -3.94
N PRO A 300 28.12 28.29 -2.61
CA PRO A 300 27.58 27.32 -1.66
C PRO A 300 26.09 27.11 -1.99
N PRO A 301 25.58 25.86 -1.91
CA PRO A 301 24.20 25.58 -2.24
C PRO A 301 23.30 26.50 -1.40
N PRO A 302 22.28 27.13 -1.99
CA PRO A 302 21.28 27.83 -1.19
C PRO A 302 20.73 26.81 -0.18
N GLU A 303 20.74 27.18 1.10
CA GLU A 303 20.09 26.37 2.14
C GLU A 303 18.74 25.92 1.59
N ALA A 304 18.53 24.60 1.50
CA ALA A 304 17.24 24.04 1.17
C ALA A 304 16.29 24.58 2.23
N VAL A 305 15.51 25.62 1.90
CA VAL A 305 14.54 26.16 2.82
C VAL A 305 13.46 25.09 2.91
N GLU A 306 13.59 24.21 3.91
CA GLU A 306 12.48 23.41 4.40
C GLU A 306 11.33 24.39 4.62
N ARG A 307 10.34 24.35 3.72
CA ARG A 307 9.10 25.08 3.89
C ARG A 307 8.13 24.08 4.49
N PRO A 308 8.07 23.95 5.83
CA PRO A 308 7.07 23.12 6.46
C PRO A 308 5.69 23.50 5.91
N VAL A 309 4.78 22.53 5.85
CA VAL A 309 3.38 22.76 5.45
C VAL A 309 2.58 23.59 6.47
N ASN A 310 3.29 24.34 7.34
CA ASN A 310 2.79 25.20 8.41
C ASN A 310 2.06 26.46 7.92
N ARG A 311 1.60 26.48 6.66
CA ARG A 311 0.82 27.58 6.08
C ARG A 311 -0.50 27.02 5.56
N LEU A 312 -1.61 27.63 5.99
CA LEU A 312 -2.96 27.32 5.48
C LEU A 312 -3.04 27.34 3.95
N SER A 313 -2.25 28.21 3.30
CA SER A 313 -2.20 28.31 1.84
C SER A 313 -1.68 27.06 1.13
N ARG A 314 -1.09 26.10 1.84
CA ARG A 314 -0.53 24.86 1.30
C ARG A 314 -1.44 23.65 1.57
N ILE A 315 -2.55 23.80 2.28
CA ILE A 315 -3.53 22.71 2.46
C ILE A 315 -4.10 22.34 1.09
N GLY A 316 -4.05 21.05 0.77
CA GLY A 316 -4.68 20.46 -0.41
C GLY A 316 -6.13 20.10 -0.16
N GLY A 317 -6.95 20.09 -1.20
CA GLY A 317 -8.32 19.62 -1.17
C GLY A 317 -8.53 18.46 -2.13
N ALA A 318 -9.28 17.45 -1.72
CA ALA A 318 -9.76 16.40 -2.59
C ALA A 318 -11.27 16.17 -2.40
N LEU A 319 -11.95 15.90 -3.51
CA LEU A 319 -13.33 15.46 -3.54
C LEU A 319 -13.40 14.14 -4.30
N ARG A 320 -14.23 13.21 -3.83
CA ARG A 320 -14.51 11.95 -4.50
C ARG A 320 -15.97 11.58 -4.37
N ALA A 321 -16.55 11.11 -5.45
CA ALA A 321 -17.88 10.54 -5.49
C ALA A 321 -17.77 9.14 -6.08
N GLU A 322 -18.35 8.16 -5.39
CA GLU A 322 -18.43 6.76 -5.81
C GLU A 322 -19.89 6.34 -5.89
N VAL A 323 -20.23 5.51 -6.87
CA VAL A 323 -21.58 4.96 -7.03
C VAL A 323 -21.50 3.50 -7.43
N VAL A 324 -22.30 2.68 -6.76
CA VAL A 324 -22.52 1.28 -7.13
C VAL A 324 -23.77 1.19 -8.01
N MET A 325 -23.62 0.64 -9.21
CA MET A 325 -24.69 0.45 -10.20
C MET A 325 -24.69 -1.00 -10.71
N GLY A 326 -25.54 -1.84 -10.12
CA GLY A 326 -25.56 -3.28 -10.42
C GLY A 326 -24.24 -3.95 -9.99
N PRO A 327 -23.55 -4.68 -10.87
CA PRO A 327 -22.25 -5.27 -10.56
C PRO A 327 -21.08 -4.29 -10.69
N ALA A 328 -21.32 -3.05 -11.14
CA ALA A 328 -20.29 -2.07 -11.43
C ALA A 328 -20.18 -1.01 -10.33
N GLU A 329 -18.96 -0.55 -10.10
CA GLU A 329 -18.66 0.61 -9.26
C GLU A 329 -17.91 1.65 -10.08
N LEU A 330 -18.34 2.90 -9.99
CA LEU A 330 -17.72 4.03 -10.68
C LEU A 330 -17.32 5.08 -9.67
N ALA A 331 -16.14 5.65 -9.85
CA ALA A 331 -15.67 6.75 -9.04
C ALA A 331 -15.11 7.89 -9.88
N VAL A 332 -15.36 9.12 -9.42
CA VAL A 332 -14.72 10.33 -9.95
C VAL A 332 -14.06 11.06 -8.80
N SER A 333 -12.85 11.53 -9.02
CA SER A 333 -12.10 12.31 -8.04
C SER A 333 -11.44 13.55 -8.66
N VAL A 334 -11.32 14.58 -7.84
CA VAL A 334 -10.54 15.78 -8.17
C VAL A 334 -9.68 16.15 -6.97
N VAL A 335 -8.43 16.51 -7.25
CA VAL A 335 -7.46 16.90 -6.23
C VAL A 335 -6.75 18.17 -6.66
N ALA A 336 -6.63 19.13 -5.73
CA ALA A 336 -5.94 20.39 -5.97
C ALA A 336 -5.17 20.85 -4.73
N GLN A 337 -3.96 21.36 -4.93
CA GLN A 337 -3.15 21.97 -3.89
C GLN A 337 -2.34 23.11 -4.48
N ARG A 338 -2.16 24.20 -3.74
CA ARG A 338 -1.41 25.37 -4.22
C ARG A 338 0.04 25.00 -4.51
N GLY A 339 0.49 25.30 -5.73
CA GLY A 339 1.83 24.96 -6.22
C GLY A 339 1.92 23.59 -6.89
N ARG A 340 0.82 22.83 -6.96
CA ARG A 340 0.73 21.56 -7.68
C ARG A 340 -0.23 21.68 -8.86
N LYS A 341 -0.06 20.85 -9.88
CA LYS A 341 -1.04 20.73 -10.96
C LYS A 341 -2.29 20.00 -10.45
N PRO A 342 -3.51 20.47 -10.79
CA PRO A 342 -4.74 19.76 -10.42
C PRO A 342 -4.78 18.39 -11.11
N ARG A 343 -5.38 17.41 -10.42
CA ARG A 343 -5.46 16.02 -10.85
C ARG A 343 -6.90 15.56 -10.84
N PHE A 344 -7.27 14.80 -11.85
CA PHE A 344 -8.61 14.24 -12.01
C PHE A 344 -8.47 12.73 -12.14
N GLY A 345 -9.30 12.00 -11.41
CA GLY A 345 -9.30 10.55 -11.41
C GLY A 345 -10.66 10.02 -11.82
N PHE A 346 -10.66 8.96 -12.59
CA PHE A 346 -11.83 8.16 -12.87
C PHE A 346 -11.47 6.70 -12.61
N ASP A 347 -12.28 5.99 -11.84
CA ASP A 347 -12.11 4.56 -11.58
C ASP A 347 -13.39 3.83 -11.97
N LEU A 348 -13.24 2.62 -12.50
CA LEU A 348 -14.32 1.73 -12.87
C LEU A 348 -13.93 0.32 -12.47
N SER A 349 -14.83 -0.41 -11.81
CA SER A 349 -14.73 -1.85 -11.63
C SER A 349 -16.08 -2.50 -11.92
N SER A 350 -16.07 -3.75 -12.36
CA SER A 350 -17.30 -4.53 -12.56
C SER A 350 -16.99 -6.02 -12.61
N ALA A 351 -17.93 -6.84 -12.18
CA ALA A 351 -17.95 -8.25 -12.56
C ALA A 351 -18.57 -8.42 -13.96
N VAL A 352 -17.89 -9.16 -14.84
CA VAL A 352 -18.35 -9.53 -16.19
C VAL A 352 -18.28 -11.05 -16.33
N GLY A 353 -19.38 -11.72 -15.99
CA GLY A 353 -19.40 -13.18 -15.89
C GLY A 353 -18.47 -13.66 -14.77
N PRO A 354 -17.54 -14.59 -15.01
CA PRO A 354 -16.59 -15.06 -14.00
C PRO A 354 -15.31 -14.19 -13.91
N ILE A 355 -15.27 -13.07 -14.64
CA ILE A 355 -14.10 -12.19 -14.72
C ILE A 355 -14.41 -10.88 -14.03
N ASP A 356 -13.59 -10.49 -13.07
CA ASP A 356 -13.63 -9.15 -12.49
C ASP A 356 -12.74 -8.22 -13.32
N VAL A 357 -13.29 -7.15 -13.87
CA VAL A 357 -12.55 -6.16 -14.65
C VAL A 357 -12.47 -4.85 -13.90
N TYR A 358 -11.37 -4.13 -14.09
CA TYR A 358 -11.18 -2.80 -13.50
C TYR A 358 -10.34 -1.91 -14.42
N GLY A 359 -10.50 -0.61 -14.25
CA GLY A 359 -9.72 0.39 -14.94
C GLY A 359 -9.66 1.71 -14.18
N GLU A 360 -8.56 2.42 -14.35
CA GLU A 360 -8.31 3.73 -13.78
C GLU A 360 -7.81 4.69 -14.86
N LEU A 361 -8.24 5.94 -14.79
CA LEU A 361 -7.75 7.04 -15.61
C LEU A 361 -7.36 8.21 -14.70
N GLY A 362 -6.06 8.47 -14.60
CA GLY A 362 -5.51 9.68 -14.00
C GLY A 362 -5.22 10.73 -15.08
N LEU A 363 -5.76 11.93 -14.93
CA LEU A 363 -5.48 13.08 -15.80
C LEU A 363 -4.82 14.18 -15.00
N LYS A 364 -3.71 14.71 -15.51
CA LYS A 364 -3.03 15.89 -14.97
C LYS A 364 -2.86 16.92 -16.07
N LYS A 365 -2.81 18.21 -15.70
CA LYS A 365 -2.48 19.28 -16.65
C LYS A 365 -0.98 19.54 -16.62
N GLY A 366 -0.26 19.03 -17.62
CA GLY A 366 1.20 19.06 -17.67
C GLY A 366 1.84 18.13 -16.65
N THR A 367 3.02 18.52 -16.17
CA THR A 367 3.76 17.79 -15.12
C THR A 367 4.27 18.76 -14.05
N ASP A 368 4.47 18.24 -12.83
CA ASP A 368 5.06 18.98 -11.73
C ASP A 368 6.59 19.15 -11.88
N GLN A 369 7.25 18.23 -12.61
CA GLN A 369 8.67 18.26 -12.94
C GLN A 369 8.88 18.30 -14.46
N PRO A 370 9.99 18.88 -14.96
CA PRO A 370 10.27 18.84 -16.39
C PRO A 370 10.49 17.40 -16.89
N LEU A 371 10.16 17.19 -18.16
CA LEU A 371 10.51 15.99 -18.91
C LEU A 371 11.69 16.31 -19.83
N TYR A 372 12.42 15.27 -20.23
CA TYR A 372 13.62 15.42 -21.04
C TYR A 372 13.44 14.72 -22.39
N ARG A 373 13.66 15.42 -23.51
CA ARG A 373 13.71 14.77 -24.83
C ARG A 373 15.14 14.34 -25.12
N LEU A 374 15.29 13.04 -25.32
CA LEU A 374 16.56 12.44 -25.68
C LEU A 374 16.75 12.53 -27.20
N PRO A 375 17.89 13.03 -27.68
CA PRO A 375 18.17 13.13 -29.11
C PRO A 375 18.20 11.75 -29.77
N ALA A 376 17.54 11.63 -30.92
CA ALA A 376 17.48 10.38 -31.67
C ALA A 376 18.88 9.95 -32.15
N GLY A 377 19.25 8.70 -31.90
CA GLY A 377 20.55 8.14 -32.31
C GLY A 377 21.74 8.54 -31.44
N ALA A 378 21.55 9.33 -30.39
CA ALA A 378 22.61 9.65 -29.44
C ALA A 378 23.01 8.44 -28.61
N THR A 379 24.28 8.39 -28.21
CA THR A 379 24.77 7.46 -27.20
C THR A 379 24.69 8.05 -25.79
N VAL A 380 24.84 7.20 -24.77
CA VAL A 380 24.93 7.67 -23.39
C VAL A 380 26.14 8.58 -23.22
N GLU A 381 27.25 8.25 -23.88
CA GLU A 381 28.48 9.03 -23.90
C GLU A 381 28.27 10.43 -24.49
N ASP A 382 27.56 10.55 -25.62
CA ASP A 382 27.30 11.85 -26.26
C ASP A 382 26.47 12.76 -25.34
N ILE A 383 25.48 12.20 -24.64
CA ILE A 383 24.64 12.94 -23.69
C ILE A 383 25.46 13.40 -22.49
N ILE A 384 26.34 12.54 -21.94
CA ILE A 384 27.15 12.89 -20.77
C ILE A 384 28.23 13.93 -21.10
N LYS A 385 28.83 13.86 -22.29
CA LYS A 385 29.81 14.84 -22.76
C LYS A 385 29.21 16.17 -23.19
N GLY A 386 27.89 16.23 -23.38
CA GLY A 386 27.20 17.40 -23.92
C GLY A 386 27.28 17.53 -25.45
N ASP A 387 27.80 16.50 -26.14
CA ASP A 387 27.85 16.42 -27.61
C ASP A 387 26.43 16.24 -28.21
N ALA A 388 25.49 15.72 -27.41
CA ALA A 388 24.08 15.62 -27.76
C ALA A 388 23.21 16.44 -26.79
N THR A 389 22.49 17.43 -27.32
CA THR A 389 21.64 18.32 -26.52
C THR A 389 20.36 17.60 -26.08
N VAL A 390 20.18 17.47 -24.76
CA VAL A 390 18.92 17.02 -24.15
C VAL A 390 18.01 18.23 -23.96
N GLU A 391 16.80 18.20 -24.51
CA GLU A 391 15.85 19.30 -24.38
C GLU A 391 14.95 19.09 -23.14
N GLU A 392 14.97 20.03 -22.22
CA GLU A 392 14.03 20.09 -21.10
C GLU A 392 12.70 20.70 -21.57
N TYR A 393 11.57 20.10 -21.22
CA TYR A 393 10.25 20.64 -21.55
C TYR A 393 9.17 20.29 -20.51
N HIS A 394 8.15 21.16 -20.41
CA HIS A 394 6.92 20.88 -19.68
C HIS A 394 5.78 20.64 -20.67
N PRO A 395 5.07 19.50 -20.60
CA PRO A 395 3.87 19.29 -21.40
C PRO A 395 2.82 20.36 -21.09
N SER A 396 2.27 21.00 -22.12
CA SER A 396 1.22 22.02 -21.97
C SER A 396 -0.20 21.42 -21.91
N GLY A 397 -0.37 20.20 -22.42
CA GLY A 397 -1.63 19.49 -22.52
C GLY A 397 -1.95 18.60 -21.31
N LEU A 398 -2.98 17.77 -21.46
CA LEU A 398 -3.30 16.72 -20.49
C LEU A 398 -2.30 15.57 -20.62
N THR A 399 -1.89 15.03 -19.49
CA THR A 399 -0.96 13.90 -19.36
C THR A 399 -1.72 12.70 -18.78
N PRO A 400 -2.41 11.91 -19.61
CA PRO A 400 -3.15 10.74 -19.15
C PRO A 400 -2.23 9.63 -18.66
N GLN A 401 -2.64 8.98 -17.57
CA GLN A 401 -2.15 7.71 -17.09
C GLN A 401 -3.34 6.76 -16.99
N VAL A 402 -3.25 5.58 -17.59
CA VAL A 402 -4.37 4.64 -17.71
C VAL A 402 -3.94 3.27 -17.24
N THR A 403 -4.69 2.68 -16.32
CA THR A 403 -4.56 1.27 -15.95
C THR A 403 -5.82 0.53 -16.36
N ALA A 404 -5.68 -0.69 -16.86
CA ALA A 404 -6.78 -1.62 -17.07
C ALA A 404 -6.34 -3.04 -16.71
N GLY A 405 -7.19 -3.80 -16.03
CA GLY A 405 -6.88 -5.16 -15.62
C GLY A 405 -8.10 -6.05 -15.51
N ALA A 406 -7.84 -7.34 -15.40
CA ALA A 406 -8.85 -8.38 -15.29
C ALA A 406 -8.35 -9.51 -14.39
N ASN A 407 -9.25 -10.05 -13.57
CA ASN A 407 -9.02 -11.19 -12.70
C ASN A 407 -9.99 -12.31 -13.03
N TYR A 408 -9.48 -13.53 -13.12
CA TYR A 408 -10.27 -14.74 -13.27
C TYR A 408 -9.99 -15.67 -12.09
N SER A 409 -11.04 -15.92 -11.31
CA SER A 409 -11.00 -16.81 -10.16
C SER A 409 -11.55 -18.18 -10.57
N PHE A 410 -10.78 -19.25 -10.36
CA PHE A 410 -11.17 -20.60 -10.76
C PHE A 410 -10.81 -21.63 -9.70
N GLY A 411 -11.72 -22.57 -9.48
CA GLY A 411 -11.45 -23.74 -8.66
C GLY A 411 -10.55 -24.74 -9.40
N TYR A 412 -9.59 -25.34 -8.70
CA TYR A 412 -8.75 -26.41 -9.26
C TYR A 412 -8.66 -27.65 -8.35
N GLY A 413 -9.44 -27.67 -7.27
CA GLY A 413 -9.65 -28.77 -6.33
C GLY A 413 -10.96 -28.55 -5.55
N ASP A 414 -11.33 -29.49 -4.68
CA ASP A 414 -12.64 -29.47 -4.01
C ASP A 414 -12.87 -28.20 -3.16
N ASN A 415 -11.81 -27.65 -2.57
CA ASN A 415 -11.84 -26.42 -1.76
C ASN A 415 -10.74 -25.42 -2.15
N ASP A 416 -10.11 -25.61 -3.30
CA ASP A 416 -8.94 -24.85 -3.73
C ASP A 416 -9.31 -23.81 -4.79
N LEU A 417 -8.98 -22.54 -4.52
CA LEU A 417 -9.20 -21.43 -5.43
C LEU A 417 -7.87 -20.83 -5.91
N ALA A 418 -7.78 -20.61 -7.21
CA ALA A 418 -6.71 -19.84 -7.84
C ALA A 418 -7.25 -18.53 -8.41
N VAL A 419 -6.44 -17.47 -8.37
CA VAL A 419 -6.73 -16.20 -9.05
C VAL A 419 -5.64 -15.92 -10.07
N LEU A 420 -6.02 -15.85 -11.34
CA LEU A 420 -5.18 -15.38 -12.43
C LEU A 420 -5.56 -13.94 -12.75
N GLY A 421 -4.59 -13.02 -12.68
CA GLY A 421 -4.79 -11.63 -13.02
C GLY A 421 -3.82 -11.13 -14.09
N VAL A 422 -4.29 -10.17 -14.88
CA VAL A 422 -3.48 -9.40 -15.82
C VAL A 422 -3.76 -7.92 -15.64
N GLU A 423 -2.74 -7.08 -15.76
CA GLU A 423 -2.89 -5.62 -15.71
C GLU A 423 -2.00 -4.97 -16.77
N TYR A 424 -2.50 -3.93 -17.41
CA TYR A 424 -1.77 -3.09 -18.35
C TYR A 424 -1.80 -1.65 -17.87
N PHE A 425 -0.66 -0.98 -17.98
CA PHE A 425 -0.52 0.42 -17.60
C PHE A 425 0.12 1.23 -18.74
N TYR A 426 -0.52 2.35 -19.06
CA TYR A 426 -0.05 3.36 -20.00
C TYR A 426 0.26 4.66 -19.28
N ASN A 427 1.45 5.20 -19.50
CA ASN A 427 1.88 6.49 -19.00
C ASN A 427 2.27 7.41 -20.15
N SER A 428 1.45 8.41 -20.47
CA SER A 428 1.72 9.34 -21.59
C SER A 428 3.03 10.12 -21.46
N THR A 429 3.53 10.33 -20.23
CA THR A 429 4.79 11.03 -19.96
C THR A 429 5.99 10.09 -19.82
N GLY A 430 5.78 8.79 -20.05
CA GLY A 430 6.83 7.79 -19.98
C GLY A 430 7.72 7.76 -21.21
N TYR A 431 8.93 7.24 -21.04
CA TYR A 431 9.95 7.09 -22.07
C TYR A 431 9.75 5.79 -22.85
N THR A 432 10.03 5.82 -24.16
CA THR A 432 9.92 4.67 -25.06
C THR A 432 11.21 3.85 -25.18
N SER A 433 12.26 4.22 -24.43
CA SER A 433 13.59 3.60 -24.49
C SER A 433 14.34 3.82 -23.18
N SER A 434 15.22 2.88 -22.82
CA SER A 434 16.10 2.93 -21.65
C SER A 434 17.33 3.81 -21.81
N LEU A 435 17.63 4.31 -23.02
CA LEU A 435 18.85 5.07 -23.33
C LEU A 435 19.13 6.22 -22.33
N GLY A 436 18.08 6.94 -21.92
CA GLY A 436 18.23 8.10 -21.04
C GLY A 436 18.24 7.79 -19.55
N TYR A 437 18.05 6.54 -19.12
CA TYR A 437 17.93 6.24 -17.68
C TYR A 437 19.12 6.73 -16.84
N PRO A 438 20.40 6.56 -17.25
CA PRO A 438 21.52 7.12 -16.50
C PRO A 438 21.47 8.64 -16.35
N PHE A 439 21.02 9.34 -17.39
CA PHE A 439 20.82 10.79 -17.36
C PHE A 439 19.67 11.17 -16.42
N LEU A 440 18.52 10.50 -16.52
CA LEU A 440 17.35 10.75 -15.68
C LEU A 440 17.63 10.48 -14.20
N MET A 441 18.41 9.43 -13.88
CA MET A 441 18.86 9.16 -12.52
C MET A 441 19.71 10.31 -11.98
N ARG A 442 20.63 10.85 -12.79
CA ARG A 442 21.46 12.01 -12.40
C ARG A 442 20.62 13.27 -12.16
N GLN A 443 19.55 13.47 -12.93
CA GLN A 443 18.62 14.59 -12.77
C GLN A 443 17.55 14.34 -11.69
N ASN A 444 17.62 13.25 -10.93
CA ASN A 444 16.57 12.84 -9.98
C ASN A 444 15.16 12.74 -10.62
N ALA A 445 15.10 12.46 -11.92
CA ALA A 445 13.89 12.35 -12.73
C ALA A 445 13.52 10.89 -13.06
N PHE A 446 14.33 9.92 -12.62
CA PHE A 446 14.05 8.51 -12.78
C PHE A 446 13.07 8.03 -11.71
N GLN A 447 11.87 7.61 -12.13
CA GLN A 447 10.87 7.05 -11.22
C GLN A 447 10.57 5.58 -11.55
N PRO A 448 11.00 4.62 -10.69
CA PRO A 448 10.69 3.21 -10.88
C PRO A 448 9.20 2.94 -11.04
N LEU A 449 8.87 1.97 -11.89
CA LEU A 449 7.55 1.48 -12.30
C LEU A 449 6.68 2.49 -13.06
N TYR A 450 7.16 3.72 -13.27
CA TYR A 450 6.44 4.77 -13.99
C TYR A 450 7.32 5.50 -15.01
N ILE A 451 8.57 5.08 -15.22
CA ILE A 451 9.49 5.72 -16.15
C ILE A 451 9.19 5.37 -17.61
N GLY A 452 8.73 4.15 -17.88
CA GLY A 452 8.32 3.69 -19.20
C GLY A 452 6.94 4.21 -19.60
N GLN A 453 6.65 4.20 -20.90
CA GLN A 453 5.33 4.53 -21.43
C GLN A 453 4.32 3.39 -21.29
N HIS A 454 4.79 2.15 -21.39
CA HIS A 454 3.98 0.95 -21.42
C HIS A 454 4.50 -0.09 -20.44
N TYR A 455 3.59 -0.58 -19.60
CA TYR A 455 3.85 -1.63 -18.62
C TYR A 455 2.78 -2.71 -18.67
N THR A 456 3.15 -3.90 -18.23
CA THR A 456 2.21 -5.01 -18.07
C THR A 456 2.57 -5.86 -16.88
N SER A 457 1.57 -6.50 -16.29
CA SER A 457 1.75 -7.54 -15.30
C SER A 457 0.84 -8.74 -15.58
N ALA A 458 1.30 -9.89 -15.12
CA ALA A 458 0.48 -11.10 -15.00
C ALA A 458 0.81 -11.76 -13.65
N TYR A 459 -0.20 -12.28 -12.96
CA TYR A 459 -0.01 -12.91 -11.66
C TYR A 459 -0.96 -14.08 -11.44
N LEU A 460 -0.49 -15.06 -10.67
CA LEU A 460 -1.23 -16.22 -10.22
C LEU A 460 -1.09 -16.32 -8.70
N PHE A 461 -2.23 -16.31 -8.02
CA PHE A 461 -2.31 -16.51 -6.58
C PHE A 461 -2.97 -17.86 -6.29
N LEU A 462 -2.31 -18.66 -5.45
CA LEU A 462 -2.81 -19.92 -4.92
C LEU A 462 -2.85 -19.78 -3.39
N ASN A 463 -4.03 -19.81 -2.80
CA ASN A 463 -4.16 -19.74 -1.35
C ASN A 463 -4.35 -21.13 -0.76
N ASP A 464 -3.48 -21.51 0.18
CA ASP A 464 -3.60 -22.74 0.96
C ASP A 464 -3.87 -24.01 0.11
N PRO A 465 -3.03 -24.31 -0.92
CA PRO A 465 -3.38 -25.26 -1.97
C PRO A 465 -3.29 -26.72 -1.50
N GLY A 466 -4.38 -27.47 -1.67
CA GLY A 466 -4.43 -28.92 -1.43
C GLY A 466 -3.94 -29.29 -0.02
N PRO A 467 -2.90 -30.13 0.12
CA PRO A 467 -2.39 -30.51 1.44
C PRO A 467 -1.61 -29.39 2.16
N LEU A 468 -1.36 -28.25 1.51
CA LEU A 468 -0.58 -27.14 2.03
C LEU A 468 -1.47 -26.05 2.65
N GLU A 469 -2.38 -26.42 3.55
CA GLU A 469 -3.43 -25.56 4.16
C GLU A 469 -2.92 -24.35 4.99
N ARG A 470 -1.61 -24.15 5.05
CA ARG A 470 -0.96 -23.04 5.76
C ARG A 470 0.04 -22.30 4.89
N THR A 471 0.01 -22.53 3.57
CA THR A 471 1.00 -22.00 2.64
C THR A 471 0.30 -21.35 1.46
N SER A 472 0.65 -20.10 1.16
CA SER A 472 0.17 -19.42 -0.03
C SER A 472 1.32 -19.19 -1.01
N PHE A 473 1.01 -19.26 -2.30
CA PHE A 473 1.95 -18.97 -3.38
C PHE A 473 1.44 -17.79 -4.20
N ASN A 474 2.34 -16.86 -4.52
CA ASN A 474 2.06 -15.76 -5.43
C ASN A 474 3.18 -15.69 -6.47
N LEU A 475 2.87 -16.08 -7.70
CA LEU A 475 3.75 -15.91 -8.85
C LEU A 475 3.29 -14.67 -9.59
N PHE A 476 4.18 -13.71 -9.82
CA PHE A 476 3.85 -12.57 -10.68
C PHE A 476 5.02 -12.20 -11.58
N THR A 477 4.69 -11.58 -12.71
CA THR A 477 5.64 -11.03 -13.67
C THR A 477 5.29 -9.58 -13.92
N LEU A 478 6.27 -8.69 -13.83
CA LEU A 478 6.18 -7.30 -14.27
C LEU A 478 7.04 -7.11 -15.50
N GLY A 479 6.55 -6.33 -16.46
CA GLY A 479 7.27 -5.98 -17.68
C GLY A 479 7.16 -4.49 -17.99
N ASN A 480 8.28 -3.87 -18.32
CA ASN A 480 8.31 -2.56 -18.97
C ASN A 480 8.41 -2.84 -20.47
N LEU A 481 7.28 -2.73 -21.16
CA LEU A 481 7.20 -3.04 -22.59
C LEU A 481 7.94 -2.02 -23.45
N SER A 482 8.17 -0.81 -22.90
CA SER A 482 8.88 0.28 -23.58
C SER A 482 10.36 -0.04 -23.78
N ASP A 483 11.00 -0.60 -22.74
CA ASP A 483 12.41 -1.01 -22.80
C ASP A 483 12.61 -2.53 -22.94
N LYS A 484 11.53 -3.32 -22.91
CA LYS A 484 11.54 -4.79 -23.03
C LYS A 484 12.34 -5.48 -21.93
N SER A 485 12.28 -4.95 -20.71
CA SER A 485 12.80 -5.61 -19.51
C SER A 485 11.67 -6.19 -18.67
N TYR A 486 11.97 -7.27 -17.93
CA TYR A 486 11.00 -8.02 -17.14
C TYR A 486 11.61 -8.56 -15.85
N ILE A 487 10.75 -8.73 -14.85
CA ILE A 487 11.03 -9.47 -13.61
C ILE A 487 9.90 -10.47 -13.37
N SER A 488 10.24 -11.73 -13.11
CA SER A 488 9.29 -12.74 -12.62
C SER A 488 9.69 -13.13 -11.21
N ARG A 489 8.72 -13.19 -10.29
CA ARG A 489 8.97 -13.49 -8.88
C ARG A 489 7.92 -14.45 -8.32
N LEU A 490 8.40 -15.48 -7.65
CA LEU A 490 7.59 -16.39 -6.86
C LEU A 490 7.77 -16.05 -5.38
N ASN A 491 6.66 -15.71 -4.73
CA ASN A 491 6.55 -15.55 -3.29
C ASN A 491 5.90 -16.79 -2.67
N VAL A 492 6.41 -17.18 -1.51
CA VAL A 492 5.86 -18.23 -0.66
C VAL A 492 5.64 -17.63 0.72
N THR A 493 4.47 -17.86 1.29
CA THR A 493 4.12 -17.43 2.65
C THR A 493 3.60 -18.64 3.40
N HIS A 494 4.24 -19.00 4.52
CA HIS A 494 3.88 -20.15 5.34
C HIS A 494 3.57 -19.74 6.78
N ARG A 495 2.34 -20.01 7.24
CA ARG A 495 1.91 -19.77 8.62
C ARG A 495 2.34 -20.93 9.50
N ALA A 496 3.55 -20.85 10.06
CA ALA A 496 4.11 -21.86 10.94
C ALA A 496 3.30 -22.00 12.23
N LEU A 497 2.93 -20.88 12.85
CA LEU A 497 2.06 -20.78 14.04
C LEU A 497 1.01 -19.68 13.84
N SER A 498 0.02 -19.58 14.72
CA SER A 498 -1.03 -18.54 14.65
C SER A 498 -0.47 -17.11 14.62
N TYR A 499 0.69 -16.89 15.26
CA TYR A 499 1.38 -15.59 15.33
C TYR A 499 2.67 -15.54 14.50
N LEU A 500 3.16 -16.66 13.96
CA LEU A 500 4.45 -16.76 13.27
C LEU A 500 4.26 -17.09 11.79
N THR A 501 4.71 -16.20 10.92
CA THR A 501 4.72 -16.38 9.46
C THR A 501 6.14 -16.37 8.93
N LEU A 502 6.46 -17.35 8.10
CA LEU A 502 7.68 -17.42 7.29
C LEU A 502 7.35 -16.96 5.87
N GLU A 503 8.20 -16.12 5.30
CA GLU A 503 8.08 -15.63 3.93
C GLU A 503 9.36 -15.95 3.17
N ALA A 504 9.25 -16.29 1.90
CA ALA A 504 10.40 -16.48 1.03
C ALA A 504 10.05 -16.04 -0.39
N TYR A 505 11.05 -15.61 -1.14
CA TYR A 505 10.91 -15.37 -2.57
C TYR A 505 12.17 -15.68 -3.36
N GLY A 506 11.95 -15.99 -4.63
CA GLY A 506 12.97 -15.95 -5.66
C GLY A 506 12.47 -15.13 -6.85
N ALA A 507 13.33 -14.27 -7.40
CA ALA A 507 13.00 -13.43 -8.55
C ALA A 507 14.08 -13.48 -9.63
N VAL A 508 13.70 -13.52 -10.90
CA VAL A 508 14.61 -13.55 -12.06
C VAL A 508 14.38 -12.31 -12.91
N HIS A 509 15.48 -11.68 -13.32
CA HIS A 509 15.50 -10.49 -14.17
C HIS A 509 15.95 -10.86 -15.58
N TYR A 510 15.13 -10.54 -16.59
CA TYR A 510 15.39 -10.93 -17.98
C TYR A 510 14.89 -9.88 -18.99
N GLY A 511 15.25 -10.04 -20.27
CA GLY A 511 15.00 -9.04 -21.31
C GLY A 511 16.19 -8.12 -21.57
N HIS A 512 15.91 -6.88 -22.01
CA HIS A 512 16.92 -5.93 -22.48
C HIS A 512 17.81 -5.41 -21.34
N LYS A 513 19.13 -5.59 -21.46
CA LYS A 513 20.13 -5.05 -20.52
C LYS A 513 20.13 -3.52 -20.57
N GLY A 514 20.15 -2.88 -19.39
CA GLY A 514 20.00 -1.43 -19.26
C GLY A 514 18.54 -0.98 -19.16
N GLY A 515 17.57 -1.85 -19.48
CA GLY A 515 16.16 -1.62 -19.19
C GLY A 515 15.87 -1.63 -17.69
N GLU A 516 14.69 -1.16 -17.30
CA GLU A 516 14.31 -0.91 -15.92
C GLU A 516 14.49 -2.13 -15.01
N PHE A 517 13.96 -3.27 -15.43
CA PHE A 517 14.05 -4.52 -14.67
C PHE A 517 15.37 -5.27 -14.91
N ARG A 518 16.23 -4.82 -15.83
CA ARG A 518 17.61 -5.30 -15.98
C ARG A 518 18.58 -4.13 -15.93
N MET A 519 18.45 -3.31 -14.89
CA MET A 519 19.21 -2.07 -14.78
C MET A 519 20.71 -2.37 -14.67
N GLY A 520 21.48 -1.99 -15.68
CA GLY A 520 22.92 -2.05 -15.58
C GLY A 520 23.58 -1.42 -16.78
N PHE A 521 24.58 -0.61 -16.50
CA PHE A 521 25.28 0.20 -17.48
C PHE A 521 26.68 0.50 -16.96
N THR A 522 27.59 0.74 -17.90
CA THR A 522 28.97 1.14 -17.62
C THR A 522 29.14 2.50 -18.24
N VAL A 523 29.42 3.50 -17.40
CA VAL A 523 29.90 4.80 -17.86
C VAL A 523 31.41 4.76 -17.76
N PRO A 524 32.13 4.85 -18.89
CA PRO A 524 33.59 4.90 -18.86
C PRO A 524 34.07 6.17 -18.13
N GLU A 525 35.34 6.19 -17.76
CA GLU A 525 35.96 7.45 -17.34
C GLU A 525 35.92 8.45 -18.50
N LEU A 526 35.50 9.68 -18.20
CA LEU A 526 35.30 10.73 -19.19
C LEU A 526 36.16 11.94 -18.83
N VAL A 527 36.77 12.57 -19.83
CA VAL A 527 37.45 13.86 -19.67
C VAL A 527 36.56 14.93 -20.31
N VAL A 528 36.02 15.83 -19.49
CA VAL A 528 35.18 16.95 -19.92
C VAL A 528 35.85 18.24 -19.47
N ASP A 529 36.16 19.15 -20.39
CA ASP A 529 36.85 20.42 -20.12
C ASP A 529 38.12 20.28 -19.26
N GLY A 530 38.90 19.22 -19.49
CA GLY A 530 40.13 18.92 -18.76
C GLY A 530 39.94 18.37 -17.34
N ARG A 531 38.69 18.11 -16.91
CA ARG A 531 38.37 17.43 -15.65
C ARG A 531 38.03 15.96 -15.90
N THR A 532 38.66 15.08 -15.14
CA THR A 532 38.35 13.64 -15.17
C THR A 532 37.12 13.36 -14.32
N ILE A 533 36.06 12.89 -14.97
CA ILE A 533 34.86 12.34 -14.34
C ILE A 533 35.10 10.83 -14.21
N PRO A 534 35.21 10.28 -12.99
CA PRO A 534 35.49 8.87 -12.81
C PRO A 534 34.35 8.04 -13.42
N GLY A 535 34.74 7.00 -14.14
CA GLY A 535 33.79 6.02 -14.65
C GLY A 535 33.13 5.25 -13.50
N TYR A 536 31.92 4.77 -13.74
CA TYR A 536 31.23 3.91 -12.79
C TYR A 536 30.47 2.82 -13.52
N THR A 537 30.29 1.68 -12.86
CA THR A 537 29.53 0.55 -13.40
C THR A 537 28.44 0.15 -12.42
N ILE A 538 27.22 0.06 -12.92
CA ILE A 538 26.11 -0.56 -12.22
C ILE A 538 25.96 -1.97 -12.79
N PRO A 539 26.25 -3.02 -12.00
CA PRO A 539 26.18 -4.39 -12.50
C PRO A 539 24.72 -4.81 -12.68
N THR A 540 24.42 -5.51 -13.77
CA THR A 540 23.05 -5.86 -14.16
C THR A 540 22.47 -6.95 -13.26
N PRO A 541 21.27 -6.79 -12.67
CA PRO A 541 20.64 -7.83 -11.88
C PRO A 541 20.28 -9.04 -12.74
N THR A 542 20.33 -10.20 -12.09
CA THR A 542 20.03 -11.51 -12.70
C THR A 542 19.02 -12.26 -11.88
N PHE A 543 19.25 -12.34 -10.57
CA PHE A 543 18.43 -13.12 -9.66
C PHE A 543 18.43 -12.49 -8.27
N GLU A 544 17.30 -12.58 -7.59
CA GLU A 544 17.16 -12.16 -6.20
C GLU A 544 16.58 -13.30 -5.37
N LEU A 545 17.03 -13.41 -4.13
CA LEU A 545 16.44 -14.26 -3.11
C LEU A 545 16.14 -13.42 -1.89
N GLY A 546 15.04 -13.71 -1.22
CA GLY A 546 14.85 -13.22 0.13
C GLY A 546 14.00 -14.12 0.98
N VAL A 547 14.16 -13.93 2.28
CA VAL A 547 13.45 -14.63 3.35
C VAL A 547 12.99 -13.61 4.37
N GLY A 548 11.85 -13.88 4.98
CA GLY A 548 11.22 -13.05 5.98
C GLY A 548 10.66 -13.89 7.12
N LEU A 549 10.71 -13.33 8.32
CA LEU A 549 10.07 -13.88 9.51
C LEU A 549 9.24 -12.78 10.14
N ARG A 550 7.92 -12.97 10.17
CA ARG A 550 6.95 -12.04 10.75
C ARG A 550 6.31 -12.66 11.99
N ILE A 551 6.35 -11.93 13.09
CA ILE A 551 5.65 -12.24 14.34
C ILE A 551 4.60 -11.15 14.56
N SER A 552 3.35 -11.57 14.78
CA SER A 552 2.28 -10.70 15.26
C SER A 552 2.22 -10.78 16.78
N LEU A 553 2.20 -9.62 17.46
CA LEU A 553 2.26 -9.49 18.91
C LEU A 553 0.94 -8.98 19.47
#